data_AF-A0A5N5ZGS9-F1
#
_entry.id   AF-A0A5N5ZGS9-F1
#
_cell.length_a   1.000
_cell.length_b   1.000
_cell.length_c   1.000
_cell.angle_alpha   90.00
_cell.angle_beta   90.00
_cell.angle_gamma   90.00
#
_symmetry.space_group_name_H-M   'P 1'
#
loop_
_entity.id
_entity.type
_entity.pdbx_description
1 polymer ?
#
loop_
_entity_poly.entity_id
_entity_poly.type
_entity_poly.pdbx_seq_one_letter_code
_entity_poly.pdbx_strand_id
1 'polypeptide(L)'
;MKKLLFLFIFAISFANAQELTDIKIIAQKQMETYNSRNIEAYAALFSDEIKVYDFPKKLRYEGKDKLIKYYGDFFKKTPELYSFIEKRIITDNKIIDQEKVIYTKGGTPKEFVVMYVVEHGKIAEVYYIKR
;
A
#
# COMPACT_ATOMS: atom_id res chain seq x y z
N MET A 1 -21.80 10.40 35.25
CA MET A 1 -20.67 9.49 34.93
C MET A 1 -21.01 8.47 33.84
N LYS A 2 -22.09 7.66 33.94
CA LYS A 2 -22.43 6.64 32.92
C LYS A 2 -22.69 7.20 31.50
N LYS A 3 -23.38 8.34 31.37
CA LYS A 3 -23.59 9.00 30.06
C LYS A 3 -22.29 9.48 29.39
N LEU A 4 -21.33 9.95 30.18
CA LEU A 4 -20.03 10.40 29.69
C LEU A 4 -19.16 9.22 29.22
N LEU A 5 -19.22 8.10 29.95
CA LEU A 5 -18.56 6.85 29.57
C LEU A 5 -19.13 6.28 28.26
N PHE A 6 -20.45 6.36 28.07
CA PHE A 6 -21.12 5.90 26.84
C PHE A 6 -20.75 6.75 25.62
N LEU A 7 -20.63 8.08 25.79
CA LEU A 7 -20.18 8.99 24.74
C LEU A 7 -18.74 8.69 24.31
N PHE A 8 -17.88 8.32 25.27
CA PHE A 8 -16.47 8.00 25.03
C PHE A 8 -16.31 6.68 24.26
N ILE A 9 -17.05 5.63 24.64
CA ILE A 9 -17.05 4.34 23.92
C ILE A 9 -17.53 4.53 22.47
N PHE A 10 -18.59 5.33 22.28
CA PHE A 10 -19.09 5.65 20.94
C PHE A 10 -18.01 6.37 20.11
N ALA A 11 -17.37 7.41 20.62
CA ALA A 11 -16.32 8.13 19.90
C ALA A 11 -15.15 7.22 19.44
N ILE A 12 -14.73 6.27 20.30
CA ILE A 12 -13.67 5.31 19.97
C ILE A 12 -14.08 4.39 18.82
N SER A 13 -15.28 3.82 18.86
CA SER A 13 -15.76 2.93 17.79
C SER A 13 -15.84 3.65 16.44
N PHE A 14 -16.27 4.91 16.42
CA PHE A 14 -16.32 5.72 15.21
C PHE A 14 -14.92 6.02 14.66
N ALA A 15 -13.95 6.37 15.52
CA ALA A 15 -12.58 6.61 15.09
C ALA A 15 -11.95 5.37 14.43
N ASN A 16 -12.15 4.18 15.04
CA ASN A 16 -11.66 2.92 14.46
C ASN A 16 -12.31 2.61 13.09
N ALA A 17 -13.62 2.85 12.95
CA ALA A 17 -14.32 2.64 11.69
C ALA A 17 -13.82 3.60 10.60
N GLN A 18 -13.53 4.85 10.96
CA GLN A 18 -12.97 5.85 10.05
C GLN A 18 -11.56 5.46 9.60
N GLU A 19 -10.68 5.07 10.53
CA GLU A 19 -9.32 4.63 10.22
C GLU A 19 -9.31 3.42 9.27
N LEU A 20 -10.15 2.42 9.52
CA LEU A 20 -10.30 1.27 8.64
C LEU A 20 -10.79 1.65 7.24
N THR A 21 -11.66 2.66 7.16
CA THR A 21 -12.13 3.22 5.88
C THR A 21 -11.00 3.89 5.12
N ASP A 22 -10.18 4.69 5.81
CA ASP A 22 -9.05 5.41 5.22
C ASP A 22 -7.97 4.43 4.69
N ILE A 23 -7.70 3.35 5.43
CA ILE A 23 -6.76 2.30 5.01
C ILE A 23 -7.24 1.59 3.74
N LYS A 24 -8.54 1.25 3.66
CA LYS A 24 -9.12 0.66 2.44
C LYS A 24 -8.97 1.59 1.24
N ILE A 25 -9.18 2.89 1.44
CA ILE A 25 -9.03 3.90 0.40
C ILE A 25 -7.57 3.99 -0.06
N ILE A 26 -6.60 4.01 0.86
CA ILE A 26 -5.16 4.02 0.53
C ILE A 26 -4.81 2.78 -0.30
N ALA A 27 -5.26 1.60 0.13
CA ALA A 27 -5.00 0.35 -0.54
C ALA A 27 -5.56 0.33 -1.98
N GLN A 28 -6.75 0.90 -2.19
CA GLN A 28 -7.36 1.02 -3.50
C GLN A 28 -6.61 2.03 -4.39
N LYS A 29 -6.33 3.23 -3.87
CA LYS A 29 -5.59 4.27 -4.60
C LYS A 29 -4.18 3.84 -4.99
N GLN A 30 -3.52 3.03 -4.15
CA GLN A 30 -2.19 2.50 -4.46
C GLN A 30 -2.23 1.66 -5.75
N MET A 31 -3.21 0.77 -5.89
CA MET A 31 -3.36 -0.07 -7.08
C MET A 31 -3.72 0.75 -8.31
N GLU A 32 -4.62 1.73 -8.17
CA GLU A 32 -5.03 2.63 -9.25
C GLU A 32 -3.87 3.51 -9.76
N THR A 33 -3.10 4.09 -8.85
CA THR A 33 -1.95 4.94 -9.19
C THR A 33 -0.81 4.12 -9.78
N TYR A 34 -0.61 2.88 -9.32
CA TYR A 34 0.32 1.93 -9.92
C TYR A 34 -0.07 1.59 -11.36
N ASN A 35 -1.33 1.22 -11.59
CA ASN A 35 -1.85 0.87 -12.91
C ASN A 35 -1.98 2.05 -13.87
N SER A 36 -2.12 3.27 -13.37
CA SER A 36 -2.07 4.48 -14.21
C SER A 36 -0.65 4.99 -14.42
N ARG A 37 0.37 4.36 -13.81
CA ARG A 37 1.79 4.75 -13.93
C ARG A 37 2.04 6.21 -13.52
N ASN A 38 1.18 6.78 -12.68
CA ASN A 38 1.30 8.16 -12.23
C ASN A 38 2.23 8.21 -11.01
N ILE A 39 3.52 8.50 -11.26
CA ILE A 39 4.54 8.49 -10.19
C ILE A 39 4.27 9.52 -9.09
N GLU A 40 3.72 10.68 -9.42
CA GLU A 40 3.40 11.73 -8.44
C GLU A 40 2.25 11.28 -7.53
N ALA A 41 1.16 10.80 -8.12
CA ALA A 41 0.02 10.31 -7.37
C ALA A 41 0.36 9.05 -6.57
N TYR A 42 1.19 8.16 -7.12
CA TYR A 42 1.68 6.98 -6.42
C TYR A 42 2.51 7.38 -5.21
N ALA A 43 3.55 8.21 -5.39
CA ALA A 43 4.44 8.64 -4.31
C ALA A 43 3.72 9.44 -3.22
N ALA A 44 2.64 10.16 -3.56
CA ALA A 44 1.82 10.89 -2.59
C ALA A 44 1.16 9.98 -1.54
N LEU A 45 1.03 8.67 -1.79
CA LEU A 45 0.47 7.71 -0.83
C LEU A 45 1.49 7.25 0.22
N PHE A 46 2.78 7.50 0.00
CA PHE A 46 3.86 7.04 0.87
C PHE A 46 4.33 8.16 1.80
N SER A 47 4.84 7.76 2.97
CA SER A 47 5.52 8.66 3.89
C SER A 47 6.85 9.14 3.29
N ASP A 48 7.38 10.26 3.79
CA ASP A 48 8.69 10.77 3.35
C ASP A 48 9.83 9.82 3.73
N GLU A 49 9.70 9.13 4.86
CA GLU A 49 10.65 8.17 5.44
C GLU A 49 10.30 6.71 5.12
N ILE A 50 9.58 6.45 4.02
CA ILE A 50 9.16 5.10 3.62
C ILE A 50 10.30 4.10 3.65
N LYS A 51 10.09 2.95 4.32
CA LYS A 51 11.04 1.83 4.34
C LYS A 51 10.52 0.65 3.53
N VAL A 52 11.36 0.12 2.66
CA VAL A 52 11.00 -1.02 1.80
C VAL A 52 11.92 -2.18 2.11
N TYR A 53 11.31 -3.32 2.43
CA TYR A 53 11.99 -4.53 2.88
C TYR A 53 11.72 -5.73 1.98
N ASP A 54 12.70 -6.61 1.88
CA ASP A 54 12.42 -8.03 1.67
C ASP A 54 12.09 -8.65 3.03
N PHE A 55 10.95 -9.32 3.14
CA PHE A 55 10.52 -9.95 4.39
C PHE A 55 11.56 -10.99 4.87
N PRO A 56 11.84 -11.11 6.18
CA PRO A 56 11.17 -10.38 7.26
C PRO A 56 11.67 -8.95 7.49
N LYS A 57 12.97 -8.65 7.37
CA LYS A 57 13.53 -7.36 7.80
C LYS A 57 14.77 -6.92 7.00
N LYS A 58 14.96 -7.39 5.77
CA LYS A 58 16.10 -6.97 4.95
C LYS A 58 15.75 -5.66 4.23
N LEU A 59 16.29 -4.55 4.71
CA LEU A 59 16.07 -3.24 4.10
C LEU A 59 16.61 -3.23 2.66
N ARG A 60 15.75 -2.92 1.70
CA ARG A 60 16.12 -2.70 0.29
C ARG A 60 16.52 -1.24 0.08
N TYR A 61 15.68 -0.34 0.55
CA TYR A 61 15.92 1.10 0.53
C TYR A 61 14.97 1.84 1.48
N GLU A 62 15.30 3.09 1.74
CA GLU A 62 14.53 4.02 2.56
C GLU A 62 14.49 5.40 1.88
N GLY A 63 13.37 6.09 2.05
CA GLY A 63 13.14 7.45 1.61
C GLY A 63 12.34 7.57 0.32
N LYS A 64 11.45 8.57 0.27
CA LYS A 64 10.55 8.82 -0.87
C LYS A 64 11.28 9.10 -2.18
N ASP A 65 12.45 9.73 -2.14
CA ASP A 65 13.26 9.99 -3.34
C ASP A 65 13.69 8.70 -4.04
N LYS A 66 14.09 7.67 -3.27
CA LYS A 66 14.46 6.36 -3.83
C LYS A 66 13.24 5.64 -4.39
N LEU A 67 12.09 5.76 -3.74
CA LEU A 67 10.81 5.23 -4.23
C LEU A 67 10.45 5.87 -5.57
N ILE A 68 10.47 7.20 -5.65
CA ILE A 68 10.16 7.97 -6.87
C ILE A 68 11.09 7.56 -8.01
N LYS A 69 12.41 7.50 -7.74
CA LYS A 69 13.40 7.09 -8.73
C LYS A 69 13.12 5.67 -9.24
N TYR A 70 12.94 4.72 -8.33
CA TYR A 70 12.73 3.31 -8.67
C TYR A 70 11.46 3.12 -9.50
N TYR A 71 10.32 3.58 -9.00
CA TYR A 71 9.03 3.39 -9.69
C TYR A 71 8.88 4.26 -10.92
N GLY A 72 9.45 5.47 -10.93
CA GLY A 72 9.47 6.33 -12.10
C GLY A 72 10.21 5.68 -13.28
N ASP A 73 11.40 5.10 -13.03
CA ASP A 73 12.14 4.36 -14.05
C ASP A 73 11.43 3.07 -14.45
N PHE A 74 10.83 2.37 -13.47
CA PHE A 74 10.09 1.13 -13.71
C PHE A 74 8.84 1.35 -14.58
N PHE A 75 8.03 2.36 -14.27
CA PHE A 75 6.82 2.71 -15.05
C PHE A 75 7.16 3.12 -16.49
N LYS A 76 8.25 3.88 -16.70
CA LYS A 76 8.72 4.23 -18.06
C LYS A 76 9.10 2.99 -18.88
N LYS A 77 9.67 1.96 -18.23
CA LYS A 77 10.12 0.72 -18.89
C LYS A 77 8.99 -0.30 -19.10
N THR A 78 7.81 -0.07 -18.51
CA THR A 78 6.70 -1.05 -18.52
C THR A 78 5.39 -0.38 -18.98
N PRO A 79 5.32 0.11 -20.23
CA PRO A 79 4.16 0.87 -20.71
C PRO A 79 2.87 0.05 -20.76
N GLU A 80 2.98 -1.27 -20.90
CA GLU A 80 1.84 -2.20 -20.97
C GLU A 80 1.52 -2.86 -19.63
N LEU A 81 2.13 -2.42 -18.52
CA LEU A 81 1.93 -3.10 -17.25
C LEU A 81 0.48 -3.03 -16.79
N TYR A 82 0.01 -4.08 -16.12
CA TYR A 82 -1.26 -4.07 -15.41
C TYR A 82 -1.17 -5.02 -14.22
N SER A 83 -1.51 -4.52 -13.04
CA SER A 83 -1.61 -5.28 -11.81
C SER A 83 -3.05 -5.42 -11.37
N PHE A 84 -3.37 -6.54 -10.72
CA PHE A 84 -4.65 -6.75 -10.08
C PHE A 84 -4.50 -7.59 -8.81
N ILE A 85 -5.42 -7.38 -7.88
CA ILE A 85 -5.42 -8.03 -6.58
C ILE A 85 -6.30 -9.27 -6.66
N GLU A 86 -5.72 -10.42 -6.33
CA GLU A 86 -6.47 -11.67 -6.21
C GLU A 86 -7.10 -11.80 -4.82
N LYS A 87 -6.37 -11.37 -3.79
CA LYS A 87 -6.83 -11.41 -2.41
C LYS A 87 -6.22 -10.27 -1.61
N ARG A 88 -7.07 -9.60 -0.84
CA ARG A 88 -6.68 -8.57 0.12
C ARG A 88 -7.07 -8.98 1.52
N ILE A 89 -6.16 -8.80 2.48
CA ILE A 89 -6.43 -8.88 3.91
C ILE A 89 -6.07 -7.52 4.51
N ILE A 90 -6.97 -6.96 5.31
CA ILE A 90 -6.70 -5.75 6.09
C ILE A 90 -6.87 -6.10 7.56
N THR A 91 -5.88 -5.76 8.37
CA THR A 91 -5.89 -5.95 9.83
C THR A 91 -5.17 -4.79 10.49
N ASP A 92 -5.84 -4.12 11.41
CA ASP A 92 -5.38 -2.86 12.01
C ASP A 92 -4.90 -1.90 10.90
N ASN A 93 -3.66 -1.44 11.01
CA ASN A 93 -2.99 -0.56 10.06
C ASN A 93 -2.23 -1.28 8.93
N LYS A 94 -2.50 -2.58 8.70
CA LYS A 94 -1.76 -3.41 7.75
C LYS A 94 -2.65 -3.88 6.62
N ILE A 95 -2.10 -3.85 5.41
CA ILE A 95 -2.71 -4.38 4.19
C ILE A 95 -1.81 -5.49 3.69
N ILE A 96 -2.36 -6.65 3.33
CA ILE A 96 -1.64 -7.74 2.67
C ILE A 96 -2.37 -8.06 1.38
N ASP A 97 -1.69 -7.82 0.27
CA ASP A 97 -2.19 -8.08 -1.08
C ASP A 97 -1.46 -9.27 -1.70
N GLN A 98 -2.23 -10.25 -2.14
CA GLN A 98 -1.80 -11.23 -3.13
C GLN A 98 -2.18 -10.66 -4.50
N GLU A 99 -1.17 -10.29 -5.28
CA GLU A 99 -1.36 -9.57 -6.54
C GLU A 99 -0.69 -10.29 -7.71
N LYS A 100 -1.21 -10.01 -8.90
CA LYS A 100 -0.68 -10.46 -10.18
C LYS A 100 -0.33 -9.27 -11.03
N VAL A 101 0.93 -9.23 -11.50
CA VAL A 101 1.44 -8.20 -12.40
C VAL A 101 1.71 -8.80 -13.77
N ILE A 102 1.10 -8.24 -14.80
CA ILE A 102 1.37 -8.51 -16.20
C ILE A 102 2.24 -7.36 -16.72
N TYR A 103 3.46 -7.63 -17.19
CA TYR A 103 4.38 -6.57 -17.66
C TYR A 103 4.22 -6.20 -19.14
N THR A 104 3.68 -7.13 -19.94
CA THR A 104 3.50 -7.01 -21.39
C THR A 104 2.14 -7.59 -21.73
N LYS A 105 1.40 -6.95 -22.63
CA LYS A 105 0.02 -7.36 -22.96
C LYS A 105 0.01 -8.80 -23.48
N GLY A 106 -0.81 -9.66 -22.85
CA GLY A 106 -0.88 -11.09 -23.19
C GLY A 106 0.25 -11.94 -22.59
N GLY A 107 1.17 -11.35 -21.83
CA GLY A 107 2.23 -12.05 -21.12
C GLY A 107 1.72 -12.82 -19.90
N THR A 108 2.56 -13.73 -19.39
CA THR A 108 2.27 -14.51 -18.19
C THR A 108 2.28 -13.61 -16.94
N PRO A 109 1.21 -13.63 -16.11
CA PRO A 109 1.20 -12.91 -14.85
C PRO A 109 2.33 -13.38 -13.92
N LYS A 110 2.93 -12.44 -13.20
CA LYS A 110 3.86 -12.70 -12.10
C LYS A 110 3.14 -12.45 -10.79
N GLU A 111 3.27 -13.37 -9.86
CA GLU A 111 2.56 -13.32 -8.57
C GLU A 111 3.45 -12.71 -7.49
N PHE A 112 2.86 -11.85 -6.66
CA PHE A 112 3.51 -11.22 -5.54
C PHE A 112 2.64 -11.28 -4.30
N VAL A 113 3.27 -11.32 -3.14
CA VAL A 113 2.62 -11.07 -1.85
C VAL A 113 3.31 -9.85 -1.25
N VAL A 114 2.55 -8.76 -1.11
CA VAL A 114 3.07 -7.48 -0.62
C VAL A 114 2.27 -7.06 0.60
N MET A 115 2.98 -6.72 1.68
CA MET A 115 2.39 -6.14 2.87
C MET A 115 2.76 -4.67 2.98
N TYR A 116 1.78 -3.84 3.31
CA TYR A 116 1.92 -2.42 3.57
C TYR A 116 1.58 -2.14 5.04
N VAL A 117 2.38 -1.30 5.70
CA VAL A 117 2.05 -0.73 7.02
C VAL A 117 1.70 0.73 6.81
N VAL A 118 0.51 1.13 7.25
CA VAL A 118 -0.01 2.49 7.13
C VAL A 118 0.13 3.21 8.47
N GLU A 119 0.69 4.41 8.46
CA GLU A 119 0.79 5.27 9.63
C GLU A 119 0.47 6.70 9.22
N HIS A 120 -0.32 7.40 10.03
CA HIS A 120 -0.72 8.79 9.77
C HIS A 120 -1.31 9.01 8.35
N GLY A 121 -2.08 8.02 7.86
CA GLY A 121 -2.70 8.07 6.53
C GLY A 121 -1.74 7.91 5.35
N LYS A 122 -0.51 7.43 5.59
CA LYS A 122 0.50 7.16 4.56
C LYS A 122 1.07 5.75 4.70
N ILE A 123 1.48 5.16 3.60
CA ILE A 123 2.25 3.90 3.63
C ILE A 123 3.64 4.24 4.19
N ALA A 124 3.94 3.71 5.37
CA ALA A 124 5.19 3.89 6.10
C ALA A 124 6.19 2.77 5.80
N GLU A 125 5.69 1.55 5.60
CA GLU A 125 6.54 0.39 5.26
C GLU A 125 5.93 -0.47 4.17
N VAL A 126 6.79 -1.09 3.37
CA VAL A 126 6.44 -2.09 2.35
C VAL A 126 7.30 -3.33 2.59
N TYR A 127 6.69 -4.51 2.55
CA TYR A 127 7.36 -5.80 2.68
C TYR A 127 7.01 -6.69 1.48
N TYR A 128 8.03 -7.09 0.73
CA TYR A 128 7.90 -8.16 -0.26
C TYR A 128 8.08 -9.51 0.40
N ILE A 129 7.05 -10.34 0.36
CA ILE A 129 7.04 -11.69 0.93
C ILE A 129 7.31 -12.68 -0.19
N LYS A 130 8.33 -13.54 -0.02
CA LYS A 130 8.61 -14.61 -0.98
C LYS A 130 7.49 -15.64 -0.94
N ARG A 131 7.05 -16.05 -2.12
CA ARG A 131 6.16 -17.18 -2.35
C ARG A 131 6.96 -18.41 -2.74
#